data_AF-A0A3D0GV94-F1
#
_entry.id   AF-A0A3D0GV94-F1
#
_cell.length_a   1.000
_cell.length_b   1.000
_cell.length_c   1.000
_cell.angle_alpha   90.00
_cell.angle_beta   90.00
_cell.angle_gamma   90.00
#
_symmetry.space_group_name_H-M   'P 1'
#
loop_
_entity.id
_entity.type
_entity.pdbx_description
1 polymer ?
#
loop_
_entity_poly.entity_id
_entity_poly.type
_entity_poly.pdbx_seq_one_letter_code
_entity_poly.pdbx_strand_id
1 'polypeptide(L)'
;MKKKKVIKTILIIIVILVVLTGGIFLALMLNGTFSQKLADGKYYIQGNDKYKDAYVEVKGDQIQFHNIDLNDVMQPDRVKQYEKMVEKGVKEKISEDELGKRLDFNGWLVDNPTIIEYYSDADNKLGTFKYCHYLSNGEFLTVVIIHYDSWEKTVKIIYDGKYILSFKKK
;
A
#
# COMPACT_ATOMS: atom_id res chain seq x y z
N MET A 1 13.35 -47.98 -32.00
CA MET A 1 12.52 -47.97 -30.76
C MET A 1 12.99 -46.98 -29.68
N LYS A 2 14.30 -46.84 -29.37
CA LYS A 2 14.80 -45.93 -28.32
C LYS A 2 14.39 -44.46 -28.52
N LYS A 3 14.53 -43.90 -29.73
CA LYS A 3 14.16 -42.48 -30.02
C LYS A 3 12.68 -42.15 -29.77
N LYS A 4 11.74 -43.03 -30.15
CA LYS A 4 10.29 -42.83 -29.89
C LYS A 4 9.96 -42.84 -28.39
N LYS A 5 10.62 -43.70 -27.59
CA LYS A 5 10.45 -43.72 -26.13
C LYS A 5 10.98 -42.42 -25.50
N VAL A 6 12.15 -41.94 -25.93
CA VAL A 6 12.74 -40.69 -25.43
C VAL A 6 11.86 -39.47 -25.74
N ILE A 7 11.35 -39.36 -26.97
CA ILE A 7 10.43 -38.27 -27.36
C ILE A 7 9.15 -38.29 -26.51
N LYS A 8 8.56 -39.47 -26.28
CA LYS A 8 7.37 -39.62 -25.43
C LYS A 8 7.64 -39.18 -23.99
N THR A 9 8.80 -39.54 -23.42
CA THR A 9 9.20 -39.11 -22.08
C THR A 9 9.40 -37.60 -21.99
N ILE A 10 10.05 -36.98 -22.98
CA ILE A 10 10.23 -35.52 -23.03
C ILE A 10 8.87 -34.80 -23.08
N LEU A 11 7.95 -35.29 -23.90
CA LEU A 11 6.59 -34.73 -24.01
C LEU A 11 5.83 -34.80 -22.68
N ILE A 12 5.93 -35.93 -21.96
CA ILE A 12 5.32 -36.08 -20.63
C ILE A 12 5.93 -35.09 -19.64
N ILE A 13 7.25 -34.92 -19.63
CA ILE A 13 7.94 -33.96 -18.76
C ILE A 13 7.48 -32.52 -19.06
N ILE A 14 7.35 -32.15 -20.34
CA ILE A 14 6.86 -30.82 -20.74
C ILE A 14 5.42 -30.61 -20.26
N VAL A 15 4.54 -31.61 -20.43
CA VAL A 15 3.15 -31.50 -19.96
C VAL A 15 3.09 -31.34 -18.44
N ILE A 16 3.89 -32.10 -17.69
CA ILE A 16 3.96 -31.97 -16.22
C ILE A 16 4.45 -30.58 -15.83
N LEU A 17 5.49 -30.06 -16.49
CA LEU A 17 6.00 -28.71 -16.26
C LEU A 17 4.94 -27.64 -16.54
N VAL A 18 4.19 -27.75 -17.64
CA VAL A 18 3.12 -26.79 -17.99
C VAL A 18 1.97 -26.83 -16.98
N VAL A 19 1.58 -28.02 -16.50
CA VAL A 19 0.53 -28.15 -15.48
C VAL A 19 1.00 -27.58 -14.13
N LEU A 20 2.26 -27.82 -13.75
CA LEU A 20 2.84 -27.25 -12.53
C LEU A 20 2.92 -25.73 -12.59
N THR A 21 3.44 -25.16 -13.68
CA THR A 21 3.56 -23.71 -13.82
C THR A 21 2.20 -23.03 -13.95
N GLY A 22 1.25 -23.63 -14.68
CA GLY A 22 -0.12 -23.15 -14.77
C GLY A 22 -0.85 -23.18 -13.42
N GLY A 23 -0.68 -24.25 -12.64
CA GLY A 23 -1.24 -24.35 -11.29
C GLY A 23 -0.67 -23.31 -10.33
N ILE A 24 0.64 -23.09 -10.35
CA ILE A 24 1.31 -22.05 -9.55
C ILE A 24 0.81 -20.66 -9.98
N PHE A 25 0.73 -20.39 -11.28
CA PHE A 25 0.26 -19.11 -11.79
C PHE A 25 -1.19 -18.82 -11.36
N LEU A 26 -2.08 -19.81 -11.47
CA LEU A 26 -3.46 -19.68 -11.03
C LEU A 26 -3.56 -19.43 -9.52
N ALA A 27 -2.79 -20.15 -8.71
CA ALA A 27 -2.74 -19.93 -7.26
C ALA A 27 -2.27 -18.50 -6.90
N LEU A 28 -1.23 -18.00 -7.59
CA LEU A 28 -0.74 -16.64 -7.41
C LEU A 28 -1.76 -15.58 -7.85
N MET A 29 -2.49 -15.82 -8.95
CA MET A 29 -3.59 -14.95 -9.38
C MET A 29 -4.71 -14.90 -8.33
N LEU A 30 -5.14 -16.05 -7.82
CA LEU A 30 -6.22 -16.14 -6.83
C LEU A 30 -5.84 -15.53 -5.47
N ASN A 31 -4.56 -15.55 -5.10
CA ASN A 31 -4.06 -14.86 -3.90
C ASN A 31 -3.71 -13.38 -4.15
N GLY A 32 -4.15 -12.81 -5.28
CA GLY A 32 -3.97 -11.39 -5.60
C GLY A 32 -2.52 -10.96 -5.80
N THR A 33 -1.60 -11.87 -6.14
CA THR A 33 -0.18 -11.54 -6.35
C THR A 33 0.05 -10.66 -7.58
N PHE A 34 -0.85 -10.71 -8.56
CA PHE A 34 -0.82 -9.87 -9.75
C PHE A 34 -1.87 -8.75 -9.72
N SER A 35 -2.44 -8.47 -8.53
CA SER A 35 -3.50 -7.48 -8.35
C SER A 35 -2.92 -6.17 -7.84
N GLN A 36 -3.40 -5.06 -8.40
CA GLN A 36 -3.21 -3.73 -7.82
C GLN A 36 -4.00 -3.53 -6.53
N LYS A 37 -5.05 -4.32 -6.30
CA LYS A 37 -5.81 -4.25 -5.07
C LYS A 37 -5.00 -4.81 -3.91
N LEU A 38 -5.00 -4.10 -2.79
CA LEU A 38 -4.43 -4.62 -1.54
C LEU A 38 -5.18 -5.90 -1.17
N ALA A 39 -4.44 -6.92 -0.75
CA ALA A 39 -5.03 -8.21 -0.43
C ALA A 39 -5.58 -8.20 1.01
N ASP A 40 -6.87 -8.45 1.18
CA ASP A 40 -7.58 -8.49 2.46
C ASP A 40 -6.81 -9.16 3.62
N GLY A 41 -6.79 -8.52 4.77
CA GLY A 41 -6.17 -9.03 5.98
C GLY A 41 -5.36 -7.96 6.72
N LYS A 42 -4.57 -8.42 7.70
CA LYS A 42 -3.77 -7.56 8.56
C LYS A 42 -2.32 -7.51 8.12
N TYR A 43 -1.80 -6.31 7.95
CA TYR A 43 -0.40 -6.00 7.66
C TYR A 43 0.22 -5.40 8.91
N TYR A 44 1.24 -6.05 9.48
CA TYR A 44 1.86 -5.65 10.74
C TYR A 44 3.07 -4.77 10.50
N ILE A 45 3.26 -3.75 11.34
CA ILE A 45 4.38 -2.82 11.18
C ILE A 45 5.73 -3.54 11.24
N GLN A 46 6.70 -2.99 10.53
CA GLN A 46 8.06 -3.51 10.42
C GLN A 46 9.06 -2.45 10.88
N GLY A 47 10.00 -2.82 11.75
CA GLY A 47 11.13 -1.97 12.12
C GLY A 47 10.75 -0.66 12.83
N ASN A 48 9.65 -0.63 13.58
CA ASN A 48 9.23 0.52 14.36
C ASN A 48 9.02 0.13 15.83
N ASP A 49 9.94 0.55 16.70
CA ASP A 49 9.92 0.19 18.12
C ASP A 49 8.83 0.94 18.91
N LYS A 50 8.52 2.18 18.51
CA LYS A 50 7.49 3.02 19.17
C LYS A 50 6.10 2.41 18.99
N TYR A 51 5.81 1.89 17.79
CA TYR A 51 4.50 1.38 17.40
C TYR A 51 4.51 -0.12 17.12
N LYS A 52 5.27 -0.93 17.88
CA LYS A 52 5.49 -2.37 17.62
C LYS A 52 4.22 -3.22 17.38
N ASP A 53 3.08 -2.82 17.96
CA ASP A 53 1.80 -3.53 17.87
C ASP A 53 0.86 -2.95 16.79
N ALA A 54 1.35 -1.98 16.01
CA ALA A 54 0.60 -1.35 14.94
C ALA A 54 0.37 -2.28 13.77
N TYR A 55 -0.82 -2.17 13.18
CA TYR A 55 -1.17 -2.87 11.97
C TYR A 55 -2.13 -2.05 11.11
N VAL A 56 -2.18 -2.41 9.84
CA VAL A 56 -3.17 -1.95 8.88
C VAL A 56 -4.11 -3.11 8.59
N GLU A 57 -5.41 -2.89 8.71
CA GLU A 57 -6.44 -3.83 8.28
C GLU A 57 -6.99 -3.42 6.92
N VAL A 58 -7.00 -4.37 5.99
CA VAL A 58 -7.61 -4.24 4.66
C VAL A 58 -8.82 -5.17 4.59
N LYS A 59 -9.98 -4.63 4.23
CA LYS A 59 -11.22 -5.39 4.00
C LYS A 59 -11.88 -4.91 2.70
N GLY A 60 -11.76 -5.70 1.64
CA GLY A 60 -12.14 -5.28 0.29
C GLY A 60 -11.38 -4.02 -0.12
N ASP A 61 -12.12 -2.96 -0.44
CA ASP A 61 -11.54 -1.69 -0.84
C ASP A 61 -11.33 -0.74 0.35
N GLN A 62 -11.47 -1.19 1.60
CA GLN A 62 -11.28 -0.38 2.80
C GLN A 62 -9.92 -0.62 3.46
N ILE A 63 -9.36 0.43 4.04
CA ILE A 63 -8.13 0.43 4.84
C ILE A 63 -8.34 1.17 6.15
N GLN A 64 -7.79 0.62 7.24
CA GLN A 64 -7.79 1.25 8.56
C GLN A 64 -6.47 0.96 9.29
N PHE A 65 -5.95 1.97 9.99
CA PHE A 65 -4.74 1.86 10.81
C PHE A 65 -5.13 1.62 12.27
N HIS A 66 -4.35 0.82 12.98
CA HIS A 66 -4.61 0.47 14.37
C HIS A 66 -3.35 0.52 15.22
N ASN A 67 -3.53 0.81 16.51
CA ASN A 67 -2.48 0.89 17.53
C ASN A 67 -1.31 1.82 17.13
N ILE A 68 -1.61 2.91 16.45
CA ILE A 68 -0.66 3.92 15.99
C ILE A 68 -1.28 5.29 16.11
N ASP A 69 -0.45 6.28 16.46
CA ASP A 69 -0.81 7.69 16.39
C ASP A 69 -0.25 8.24 15.07
N LEU A 70 -1.09 8.34 14.05
CA LEU A 70 -0.73 8.91 12.76
C LEU A 70 -0.58 10.43 12.82
N ASN A 71 -1.19 11.11 13.80
CA ASN A 71 -0.96 12.53 14.00
C ASN A 71 0.50 12.78 14.40
N ASP A 72 1.02 12.03 15.37
CA ASP A 72 2.44 12.07 15.77
C ASP A 72 3.39 11.75 14.60
N VAL A 73 3.01 10.81 13.72
CA VAL A 73 3.86 10.41 12.58
C VAL A 73 3.83 11.43 11.43
N MET A 74 2.67 12.01 11.13
CA MET A 74 2.45 12.74 9.86
C MET A 74 2.29 14.26 10.04
N GLN A 75 1.67 14.73 11.12
CA GLN A 75 1.38 16.16 11.29
C GLN A 75 2.63 17.05 11.26
N PRO A 76 3.74 16.74 11.96
CA PRO A 76 4.86 17.67 12.05
C PRO A 76 5.41 18.09 10.69
N ASP A 77 5.46 17.15 9.74
CA ASP A 77 5.95 17.43 8.40
C ASP A 77 4.93 18.15 7.52
N ARG A 78 3.62 17.93 7.75
CA ARG A 78 2.54 18.65 7.05
C ARG A 78 2.38 20.08 7.53
N VAL A 79 2.56 20.33 8.83
CA VAL A 79 2.61 21.68 9.40
C VAL A 79 3.77 22.46 8.77
N LYS A 80 4.98 21.89 8.72
CA LYS A 80 6.14 22.54 8.04
C LYS A 80 5.88 22.81 6.56
N GLN A 81 5.19 21.90 5.86
CA GLN A 81 4.83 22.11 4.46
C GLN A 81 3.84 23.26 4.32
N TYR A 82 2.83 23.31 5.18
CA TYR A 82 1.84 24.37 5.21
C TYR A 82 2.47 25.74 5.48
N GLU A 83 3.32 25.84 6.50
CA GLU A 83 4.05 27.08 6.85
C GLU A 83 4.85 27.60 5.65
N LYS A 84 5.58 26.73 4.95
CA LYS A 84 6.30 27.11 3.72
C LYS A 84 5.37 27.60 2.60
N MET A 85 4.15 27.07 2.50
CA MET A 85 3.17 27.54 1.51
C MET A 85 2.62 28.91 1.88
N VAL A 86 2.42 29.17 3.17
CA VAL A 86 2.02 30.50 3.68
C VAL A 86 3.12 31.53 3.44
N GLU A 87 4.37 31.21 3.78
CA GLU A 87 5.53 32.09 3.55
C GLU A 87 5.70 32.47 2.07
N LYS A 88 5.38 31.55 1.16
CA LYS A 88 5.45 31.78 -0.29
C LYS A 88 4.20 32.46 -0.88
N GLY A 89 3.21 32.78 -0.05
CA GLY A 89 1.95 33.38 -0.51
C GLY A 89 1.06 32.44 -1.33
N VAL A 90 1.28 31.12 -1.24
CA VAL A 90 0.49 30.10 -1.97
C VAL A 90 -0.80 29.75 -1.22
N LYS A 91 -0.80 29.91 0.11
CA LYS A 91 -1.95 29.67 0.98
C LYS A 91 -2.09 30.78 2.00
N GLU A 92 -3.32 31.08 2.40
CA GLU A 92 -3.59 32.00 3.52
C GLU A 92 -3.30 31.33 4.86
N LYS A 93 -2.89 32.15 5.84
CA LYS A 93 -2.67 31.70 7.22
C LYS A 93 -4.01 31.46 7.89
N ILE A 94 -4.21 30.26 8.41
CA ILE A 94 -5.36 29.87 9.23
C ILE A 94 -4.93 29.73 10.70
N SER A 95 -5.91 29.56 11.59
CA SER A 95 -5.64 29.32 13.01
C SER A 95 -5.00 27.94 13.24
N GLU A 96 -4.22 27.81 14.32
CA GLU A 96 -3.61 26.54 14.71
C GLU A 96 -4.67 25.46 14.97
N ASP A 97 -5.78 25.83 15.62
CA ASP A 97 -6.92 24.93 15.86
C ASP A 97 -7.54 24.40 14.56
N GLU A 98 -7.70 25.27 13.57
CA GLU A 98 -8.24 24.88 12.27
C GLU A 98 -7.25 23.99 11.50
N LEU A 99 -5.96 24.31 11.56
CA LEU A 99 -4.92 23.48 10.95
C LEU A 99 -4.88 22.09 11.60
N GLY A 100 -4.95 22.02 12.93
CA GLY A 100 -4.98 20.76 13.68
C GLY A 100 -6.17 19.87 13.29
N LYS A 101 -7.36 20.46 13.11
CA LYS A 101 -8.55 19.73 12.62
C LYS A 101 -8.37 19.22 11.19
N ARG A 102 -7.81 20.05 10.29
CA ARG A 102 -7.58 19.65 8.90
C ARG A 102 -6.54 18.54 8.78
N LEU A 103 -5.57 18.50 9.70
CA LEU A 103 -4.49 17.52 9.72
C LEU A 103 -4.75 16.37 10.71
N ASP A 104 -6.01 16.10 11.08
CA ASP A 104 -6.36 14.97 11.95
C ASP A 104 -6.38 13.63 11.18
N PHE A 105 -5.20 13.02 11.05
CA PHE A 105 -5.00 11.71 10.47
C PHE A 105 -5.55 10.58 11.34
N ASN A 106 -5.58 10.74 12.66
CA ASN A 106 -6.17 9.72 13.54
C ASN A 106 -7.69 9.64 13.32
N GLY A 107 -8.38 10.77 13.39
CA GLY A 107 -9.83 10.81 13.14
C GLY A 107 -10.21 10.26 11.76
N TRP A 108 -9.34 10.45 10.76
CA TRP A 108 -9.58 9.95 9.42
C TRP A 108 -9.23 8.47 9.21
N LEU A 109 -7.99 8.06 9.53
CA LEU A 109 -7.42 6.78 9.11
C LEU A 109 -7.30 5.74 10.24
N VAL A 110 -7.36 6.18 11.50
CA VAL A 110 -7.29 5.29 12.68
C VAL A 110 -8.69 4.99 13.20
N ASP A 111 -9.50 6.02 13.39
CA ASP A 111 -10.82 5.87 14.01
C ASP A 111 -11.85 5.28 13.04
N ASN A 112 -11.64 5.45 11.73
CA ASN A 112 -12.59 5.05 10.70
C ASN A 112 -11.92 4.28 9.54
N PRO A 113 -12.58 3.26 8.99
CA PRO A 113 -12.15 2.66 7.73
C PRO A 113 -12.35 3.63 6.57
N THR A 114 -11.32 3.77 5.73
CA THR A 114 -11.31 4.65 4.56
C THR A 114 -11.32 3.82 3.28
N ILE A 115 -12.06 4.27 2.25
CA ILE A 115 -12.08 3.60 0.94
C ILE A 115 -10.81 3.97 0.15
N ILE A 116 -10.12 2.96 -0.38
CA ILE A 116 -9.05 3.11 -1.37
C ILE A 116 -9.68 3.17 -2.76
N GLU A 117 -9.46 4.28 -3.46
CA GLU A 117 -9.78 4.37 -4.88
C GLU A 117 -8.69 3.71 -5.73
N TYR A 118 -9.07 2.69 -6.48
CA TYR A 118 -8.17 1.99 -7.40
C TYR A 118 -8.37 2.51 -8.82
N TYR A 119 -7.47 3.38 -9.27
CA TYR A 119 -7.44 3.83 -10.66
C TYR A 119 -7.03 2.68 -11.60
N SER A 120 -7.68 2.59 -12.76
CA SER A 120 -7.47 1.54 -13.77
C SER A 120 -6.19 1.71 -14.58
N ASP A 121 -5.46 2.80 -14.37
CA ASP A 121 -4.53 3.33 -15.34
C ASP A 121 -3.09 2.91 -15.00
N ALA A 122 -2.27 2.70 -16.02
CA ALA A 122 -0.89 2.23 -15.89
C ALA A 122 0.01 3.15 -15.04
N ASP A 123 -0.43 4.39 -14.79
CA ASP A 123 0.29 5.42 -14.05
C ASP A 123 0.47 5.09 -12.56
N ASN A 124 -0.28 4.13 -12.03
CA ASN A 124 -0.08 3.66 -10.66
C ASN A 124 1.02 2.60 -10.53
N LYS A 125 1.57 2.08 -11.63
CA LYS A 125 2.51 0.96 -11.59
C LYS A 125 3.95 1.44 -11.37
N LEU A 126 4.58 0.95 -10.32
CA LEU A 126 5.97 1.26 -9.94
C LEU A 126 6.97 0.16 -10.32
N GLY A 127 6.45 -1.01 -10.69
CA GLY A 127 7.24 -2.18 -11.07
C GLY A 127 6.34 -3.38 -11.32
N THR A 128 6.90 -4.57 -11.55
CA THR A 128 6.11 -5.76 -11.93
C THR A 128 4.97 -6.08 -10.97
N PHE A 129 5.22 -5.95 -9.66
CA PHE A 129 4.28 -6.26 -8.57
C PHE A 129 4.05 -5.08 -7.64
N LYS A 130 4.43 -3.86 -8.06
CA LYS A 130 4.45 -2.69 -7.18
C LYS A 130 3.53 -1.62 -7.71
N TYR A 131 2.69 -1.08 -6.84
CA TYR A 131 1.64 -0.15 -7.16
C TYR A 131 1.66 1.05 -6.21
N CYS A 132 1.24 2.21 -6.69
CA CYS A 132 1.08 3.46 -5.96
C CYS A 132 -0.40 3.78 -5.82
N HIS A 133 -0.86 4.02 -4.61
CA HIS A 133 -2.22 4.43 -4.30
C HIS A 133 -2.18 5.75 -3.53
N TYR A 134 -3.24 6.53 -3.67
CA TYR A 134 -3.41 7.80 -2.98
C TYR A 134 -4.65 7.70 -2.10
N LEU A 135 -4.50 8.10 -0.84
CA LEU A 135 -5.64 8.40 0.02
C LEU A 135 -5.73 9.90 0.16
N SER A 136 -6.93 10.44 0.09
CA SER A 136 -7.23 11.85 0.33
C SER A 136 -8.55 11.96 1.05
N ASN A 137 -8.65 12.87 2.01
CA ASN A 137 -9.94 13.27 2.60
C ASN A 137 -10.51 14.54 1.93
N GLY A 138 -9.99 14.90 0.75
CA GLY A 138 -10.33 16.13 0.02
C GLY A 138 -9.40 17.30 0.31
N GLU A 139 -8.56 17.23 1.34
CA GLU A 139 -7.56 18.27 1.65
C GLU A 139 -6.20 17.94 1.00
N PHE A 140 -5.61 18.91 0.30
CA PHE A 140 -4.34 18.69 -0.39
C PHE A 140 -3.19 18.31 0.56
N LEU A 141 -3.18 18.87 1.77
CA LEU A 141 -2.13 18.63 2.77
C LEU A 141 -2.21 17.25 3.44
N THR A 142 -3.34 16.55 3.29
CA THR A 142 -3.57 15.25 3.93
C THR A 142 -3.33 14.08 2.99
N VAL A 143 -2.97 14.33 1.71
CA VAL A 143 -2.75 13.24 0.74
C VAL A 143 -1.70 12.25 1.27
N VAL A 144 -2.11 11.00 1.47
CA VAL A 144 -1.24 9.89 1.90
C VAL A 144 -0.91 9.02 0.70
N ILE A 145 0.37 8.80 0.45
CA ILE A 145 0.84 7.94 -0.64
C ILE A 145 1.12 6.56 -0.07
N ILE A 146 0.53 5.54 -0.67
CA ILE A 146 0.70 4.13 -0.31
C ILE A 146 1.40 3.42 -1.47
N HIS A 147 2.56 2.83 -1.18
CA HIS A 147 3.18 1.87 -2.08
C HIS A 147 2.84 0.45 -1.62
N TYR A 148 2.19 -0.32 -2.51
CA TYR A 148 1.83 -1.70 -2.27
C TYR A 148 2.69 -2.63 -3.13
N ASP A 149 3.32 -3.62 -2.51
CA ASP A 149 3.97 -4.74 -3.18
C ASP A 149 3.06 -5.97 -3.07
N SER A 150 2.47 -6.39 -4.19
CA SER A 150 1.52 -7.50 -4.26
C SER A 150 2.20 -8.87 -4.19
N TRP A 151 3.52 -8.94 -4.42
CA TRP A 151 4.30 -10.16 -4.27
C TRP A 151 4.68 -10.37 -2.80
N GLU A 152 5.33 -9.38 -2.21
CA GLU A 152 5.78 -9.43 -0.81
C GLU A 152 4.63 -9.19 0.19
N LYS A 153 3.47 -8.78 -0.30
CA LYS A 153 2.31 -8.32 0.50
C LYS A 153 2.75 -7.27 1.53
N THR A 154 3.38 -6.20 1.04
CA THR A 154 3.81 -5.08 1.88
C THR A 154 3.11 -3.80 1.52
N VAL A 155 2.78 -3.00 2.53
CA VAL A 155 2.17 -1.67 2.41
C VAL A 155 3.15 -0.68 3.01
N LYS A 156 3.53 0.35 2.26
CA LYS A 156 4.45 1.40 2.73
C LYS A 156 3.81 2.76 2.59
N ILE A 157 3.86 3.56 3.65
CA ILE A 157 3.46 4.97 3.60
C ILE A 157 4.67 5.80 3.17
N ILE A 158 4.44 6.69 2.20
CA ILE A 158 5.47 7.54 1.63
C ILE A 158 5.17 9.00 1.84
N TYR A 159 6.23 9.73 2.14
CA TYR A 159 6.23 11.18 2.11
C TYR A 159 7.57 11.68 1.60
N ASP A 160 7.53 12.63 0.66
CA ASP A 160 8.72 13.27 0.07
C ASP A 160 9.80 12.26 -0.37
N GLY A 161 9.38 11.18 -1.03
CA GLY A 161 10.26 10.11 -1.52
C GLY A 161 10.82 9.18 -0.44
N LYS A 162 10.47 9.35 0.84
CA LYS A 162 10.92 8.52 1.96
C LYS A 162 9.81 7.59 2.45
N TYR A 163 10.19 6.37 2.83
CA TYR A 163 9.28 5.44 3.52
C TYR A 163 9.19 5.84 4.99
N ILE A 164 8.02 6.28 5.45
CA ILE A 164 7.81 6.64 6.85
C ILE A 164 7.40 5.41 7.66
N LEU A 165 6.51 4.59 7.11
CA LEU A 165 6.00 3.38 7.76
C LEU A 165 6.00 2.23 6.75
N SER A 166 6.28 1.02 7.23
CA SER A 166 6.27 -0.19 6.43
C SER A 166 5.51 -1.28 7.18
N PHE A 167 4.56 -1.93 6.51
CA PHE A 167 3.74 -2.99 7.04
C PHE A 167 3.83 -4.22 6.14
N LYS A 168 3.84 -5.42 6.72
CA LYS A 168 3.90 -6.70 5.99
C LYS A 168 2.78 -7.63 6.45
N LYS A 169 2.10 -8.25 5.49
CA LYS A 169 1.11 -9.28 5.76
C LYS A 169 1.83 -10.54 6.25
N LYS A 170 1.31 -11.13 7.34
CA LYS A 170 1.77 -12.44 7.83
C LYS A 170 1.12 -13.57 7.05
#